data_AF-A0A7J9NKX1-F1
#
_entry.id   AF-A0A7J9NKX1-F1
#
_cell.length_a   1.000
_cell.length_b   1.000
_cell.length_c   1.000
_cell.angle_alpha   90.00
_cell.angle_beta   90.00
_cell.angle_gamma   90.00
#
_symmetry.space_group_name_H-M   'P 1'
#
loop_
_entity.id
_entity.type
_entity.pdbx_description
1 polymer ?
#
loop_
_entity_poly.entity_id
_entity_poly.type
_entity_poly.pdbx_seq_one_letter_code
_entity_poly.pdbx_strand_id
1 'polypeptide(L)'
;MKINYKFNYYNVGHGLFYTGKFFNDQSQFNFVYDCGSMQGDQVKSKVTEYIGKLKPGYSSANNGESKLKCLDMLCISHFHNDHINGVKELLENFENLKLLVMPYTSIYNRIFDYCADMENFGNNNIAAEDIVDPISIIKPEELKIKKIAVLGASEGRINKNEHDGISEFPDSPKQHGDKESKIKVDLPPENEELRSKAVSDDSEILKKYPKMYFLDHKDDIFLRSDEQFWKFKFYVFKFEEGIREFYNQFQKKVSEGKINDCNGDWKAILSDKTNLKNIREVYKEVAKKLGMGGKINSTSLALHHQSLPEREVRGRRICYGCSERQYPKYCWGICMRRHGELLFGDMPLVDKPYFRYYSNDRAYQKDKRYLDFISHYGVSLENTTICQVPHHGSKDNWNPNLIKDLKSCNHYIISGEMNSKYHPQEVIDNLMRNKKQILVPDIHGDISCWGWIF
;
A
#
# COMPACT_ATOMS: atom_id res chain seq x y z
N MET A 1 11.65 24.17 12.12
CA MET A 1 10.99 24.99 11.07
C MET A 1 9.55 24.50 10.97
N LYS A 2 8.54 25.38 10.87
CA LYS A 2 7.16 24.91 10.81
C LYS A 2 6.88 24.20 9.47
N ILE A 3 6.55 22.92 9.52
CA ILE A 3 6.09 22.13 8.36
C ILE A 3 4.62 21.80 8.57
N ASN A 4 3.76 22.20 7.63
CA ASN A 4 2.35 21.83 7.66
C ASN A 4 2.16 20.51 6.92
N TYR A 5 1.17 19.73 7.34
CA TYR A 5 0.78 18.51 6.63
C TYR A 5 -0.74 18.44 6.45
N LYS A 6 -1.17 17.78 5.37
CA LYS A 6 -2.57 17.44 5.09
C LYS A 6 -2.64 16.06 4.45
N PHE A 7 -3.45 15.18 5.03
CA PHE A 7 -3.72 13.82 4.61
C PHE A 7 -5.20 13.69 4.25
N ASN A 8 -5.52 12.97 3.17
CA ASN A 8 -6.90 12.81 2.71
C ASN A 8 -7.19 11.37 2.31
N TYR A 9 -8.33 10.87 2.76
CA TYR A 9 -8.99 9.67 2.25
C TYR A 9 -10.13 10.14 1.36
N TYR A 10 -10.01 9.89 0.05
CA TYR A 10 -11.07 10.22 -0.90
C TYR A 10 -12.17 9.15 -0.86
N ASN A 11 -13.42 9.60 -0.92
CA ASN A 11 -14.56 8.72 -1.10
C ASN A 11 -14.56 8.16 -2.52
N VAL A 12 -14.06 6.94 -2.65
CA VAL A 12 -14.03 6.17 -3.89
C VAL A 12 -14.78 4.84 -3.76
N GLY A 13 -15.52 4.58 -2.68
CA GLY A 13 -16.19 3.30 -2.47
C GLY A 13 -15.24 2.14 -2.14
N HIS A 14 -15.41 1.00 -2.82
CA HIS A 14 -14.57 -0.19 -2.64
C HIS A 14 -13.22 -0.02 -3.34
N GLY A 15 -12.28 0.59 -2.63
CA GLY A 15 -10.89 0.76 -3.04
C GLY A 15 -10.17 1.69 -2.07
N LEU A 16 -9.07 2.26 -2.51
CA LEU A 16 -8.38 3.29 -1.76
C LEU A 16 -7.80 4.34 -2.71
N PHE A 17 -8.05 5.60 -2.37
CA PHE A 17 -7.30 6.71 -2.90
C PHE A 17 -6.90 7.61 -1.73
N TYR A 18 -5.65 7.47 -1.30
CA TYR A 18 -5.09 8.23 -0.19
C TYR A 18 -4.03 9.20 -0.70
N THR A 19 -4.05 10.43 -0.19
CA THR A 19 -3.04 11.44 -0.51
C THR A 19 -2.48 12.07 0.73
N GLY A 20 -1.19 12.39 0.71
CA GLY A 20 -0.58 13.23 1.71
C GLY A 20 0.26 14.34 1.12
N LYS A 21 0.25 15.48 1.81
CA LYS A 21 0.96 16.68 1.42
C LYS A 21 1.69 17.23 2.63
N PHE A 22 3.00 17.45 2.51
CA PHE A 22 3.80 18.26 3.43
C PHE A 22 4.20 19.55 2.74
N PHE A 23 4.18 20.67 3.44
CA PHE A 23 4.52 21.96 2.83
C PHE A 23 4.97 23.01 3.85
N ASN A 24 5.86 23.87 3.38
CA ASN A 24 6.27 25.11 3.99
C ASN A 24 6.28 26.22 2.92
N ASP A 25 6.81 27.39 3.26
CA ASP A 25 6.74 28.56 2.37
C ASP A 25 7.58 28.41 1.09
N GLN A 26 8.53 27.47 1.04
CA GLN A 26 9.45 27.34 -0.09
C GLN A 26 9.54 25.93 -0.71
N SER A 27 8.82 24.94 -0.17
CA SER A 27 8.71 23.62 -0.76
C SER A 27 7.44 22.86 -0.35
N GLN A 28 7.05 21.91 -1.18
CA GLN A 28 6.02 20.93 -0.88
C GLN A 28 6.47 19.53 -1.31
N PHE A 29 5.92 18.51 -0.64
CA PHE A 29 6.06 17.11 -0.96
C PHE A 29 4.68 16.48 -1.00
N ASN A 30 4.28 15.92 -2.15
CA ASN A 30 3.01 15.25 -2.35
C ASN A 30 3.23 13.76 -2.58
N PHE A 31 2.56 12.92 -1.80
CA PHE A 31 2.54 11.49 -2.01
C PHE A 31 1.12 10.93 -2.13
N VAL A 32 1.01 9.81 -2.83
CA VAL A 32 -0.22 9.06 -3.02
C VAL A 32 0.02 7.63 -2.56
N TYR A 33 -0.96 7.03 -1.88
CA TYR A 33 -0.97 5.60 -1.54
C TYR A 33 -2.22 4.98 -2.14
N ASP A 34 -2.02 4.12 -3.13
CA ASP A 34 -3.05 3.59 -4.03
C ASP A 34 -3.90 4.68 -4.71
N CYS A 35 -4.53 4.31 -5.82
CA CYS A 35 -5.52 5.14 -6.49
C CYS A 35 -6.42 4.24 -7.31
N GLY A 36 -7.42 3.66 -6.66
CA GLY A 36 -8.33 2.75 -7.35
C GLY A 36 -9.66 2.55 -6.63
N SER A 37 -10.59 1.95 -7.38
CA SER A 37 -11.88 1.50 -6.88
C SER A 37 -12.54 0.47 -7.79
N MET A 38 -13.38 -0.42 -7.23
CA MET A 38 -14.34 -1.22 -8.02
C MET A 38 -15.34 -0.34 -8.80
N GLN A 39 -15.61 0.89 -8.31
CA GLN A 39 -16.43 1.91 -8.97
C GLN A 39 -15.52 2.87 -9.77
N GLY A 40 -15.04 2.43 -10.93
CA GLY A 40 -14.06 3.16 -11.75
C GLY A 40 -14.38 4.65 -11.99
N ASP A 41 -15.63 5.02 -12.26
CA ASP A 41 -15.98 6.43 -12.51
C ASP A 41 -15.86 7.33 -11.26
N GLN A 42 -16.03 6.77 -10.05
CA GLN A 42 -15.87 7.53 -8.82
C GLN A 42 -14.40 7.92 -8.59
N VAL A 43 -13.46 6.98 -8.80
CA VAL A 43 -12.03 7.28 -8.62
C VAL A 43 -11.57 8.35 -9.60
N LYS A 44 -12.03 8.35 -10.86
CA LYS A 44 -11.71 9.38 -11.86
C LYS A 44 -12.17 10.78 -11.45
N SER A 45 -13.40 10.87 -10.94
CA SER A 45 -13.94 12.12 -10.40
C SER A 45 -13.07 12.64 -9.24
N LYS A 46 -12.63 11.74 -8.35
CA LYS A 46 -11.75 12.11 -7.23
C LYS A 46 -10.33 12.46 -7.67
N VAL A 47 -9.79 11.83 -8.71
CA VAL A 47 -8.53 12.24 -9.33
C VAL A 47 -8.66 13.67 -9.87
N THR A 48 -9.72 13.97 -10.62
CA THR A 48 -9.99 15.32 -11.13
C THR A 48 -10.07 16.34 -9.99
N GLU A 49 -10.77 16.00 -8.89
CA GLU A 49 -10.85 16.84 -7.69
C GLU A 49 -9.47 17.09 -7.06
N TYR A 50 -8.65 16.06 -6.90
CA TYR A 50 -7.30 16.17 -6.36
C TYR A 50 -6.40 17.06 -7.22
N ILE A 51 -6.41 16.87 -8.54
CA ILE A 51 -5.63 17.70 -9.47
C ILE A 51 -6.10 19.16 -9.40
N GLY A 52 -7.41 19.40 -9.29
CA GLY A 52 -7.97 20.74 -9.05
C GLY A 52 -7.43 21.42 -7.79
N LYS A 53 -7.18 20.66 -6.72
CA LYS A 53 -6.56 21.16 -5.48
C LYS A 53 -5.08 21.50 -5.63
N LEU A 54 -4.36 20.80 -6.52
CA LEU A 54 -2.96 21.08 -6.81
C LEU A 54 -2.78 22.23 -7.81
N LYS A 55 -3.76 22.42 -8.69
CA LYS A 55 -3.76 23.43 -9.75
C LYS A 55 -5.09 24.18 -9.76
N PRO A 56 -5.21 25.30 -9.01
CA PRO A 56 -6.39 26.15 -9.04
C PRO A 56 -6.71 26.59 -10.47
N GLY A 57 -7.96 26.41 -10.90
CA GLY A 57 -8.40 26.70 -12.28
C GLY A 57 -8.41 25.50 -13.22
N TYR A 58 -7.90 24.33 -12.79
CA TYR A 58 -8.01 23.10 -13.55
C TYR A 58 -9.47 22.66 -13.76
N SER A 59 -9.80 22.27 -14.99
CA SER A 59 -11.04 21.59 -15.33
C SER A 59 -10.74 20.47 -16.32
N SER A 60 -11.46 19.35 -16.23
CA SER A 60 -11.33 18.21 -17.16
C SER A 60 -11.68 18.56 -18.62
N ALA A 61 -12.33 19.71 -18.85
CA ALA A 61 -12.64 20.23 -20.18
C ALA A 61 -11.44 20.95 -20.83
N ASN A 62 -10.48 21.42 -20.03
CA ASN A 62 -9.29 22.15 -20.48
C ASN A 62 -8.06 21.24 -20.51
N ASN A 63 -8.14 20.10 -21.21
CA ASN A 63 -7.09 19.09 -21.41
C ASN A 63 -5.77 19.61 -22.06
N GLY A 64 -5.45 20.90 -21.95
CA GLY A 64 -4.31 21.55 -22.58
C GLY A 64 -3.54 22.56 -21.71
N GLU A 65 -3.90 22.80 -20.44
CA GLU A 65 -3.03 23.60 -19.58
C GLU A 65 -1.92 22.73 -18.96
N SER A 66 -0.66 23.15 -19.13
CA SER A 66 0.60 22.50 -18.68
C SER A 66 0.46 21.47 -17.55
N LYS A 67 0.97 20.25 -17.77
CA LYS A 67 1.08 19.18 -16.77
C LYS A 67 1.74 19.72 -15.49
N LEU A 68 1.36 19.18 -14.34
CA LEU A 68 2.04 19.44 -13.08
C LEU A 68 3.48 18.92 -13.16
N LYS A 69 4.43 19.66 -12.60
CA LYS A 69 5.85 19.35 -12.73
C LYS A 69 6.20 17.95 -12.21
N CYS A 70 5.69 17.55 -11.05
CA CYS A 70 5.96 16.21 -10.53
C CYS A 70 5.01 15.77 -9.41
N LEU A 71 4.77 14.46 -9.34
CA LEU A 71 4.35 13.78 -8.12
C LEU A 71 5.61 13.29 -7.40
N ASP A 72 5.73 13.53 -6.08
CA ASP A 72 6.97 13.23 -5.36
C ASP A 72 7.07 11.75 -5.00
N MET A 73 5.98 11.11 -4.58
CA MET A 73 5.98 9.69 -4.28
C MET A 73 4.62 9.04 -4.59
N LEU A 74 4.64 7.85 -5.17
CA LEU A 74 3.47 7.00 -5.34
C LEU A 74 3.79 5.65 -4.70
N CYS A 75 3.00 5.24 -3.73
CA CYS A 75 3.06 3.91 -3.13
C CYS A 75 1.93 3.06 -3.69
N ILE A 76 2.24 1.89 -4.21
CA ILE A 76 1.27 0.88 -4.67
C ILE A 76 1.32 -0.29 -3.69
N SER A 77 0.18 -0.58 -3.06
CA SER A 77 0.08 -1.68 -2.10
C SER A 77 0.17 -3.04 -2.80
N HIS A 78 -0.48 -3.18 -3.96
CA HIS A 78 -0.43 -4.31 -4.88
C HIS A 78 -1.12 -3.92 -6.20
N PHE A 79 -1.08 -4.79 -7.21
CA PHE A 79 -1.53 -4.48 -8.58
C PHE A 79 -2.93 -5.00 -8.94
N HIS A 80 -3.80 -5.24 -7.96
CA HIS A 80 -5.20 -5.51 -8.28
C HIS A 80 -5.88 -4.26 -8.83
N ASN A 81 -6.82 -4.48 -9.75
CA ASN A 81 -7.42 -3.40 -10.54
C ASN A 81 -8.12 -2.33 -9.67
N ASP A 82 -8.79 -2.72 -8.60
CA ASP A 82 -9.46 -1.83 -7.63
C ASP A 82 -8.49 -1.01 -6.75
N HIS A 83 -7.18 -1.22 -6.88
CA HIS A 83 -6.14 -0.41 -6.23
C HIS A 83 -5.39 0.51 -7.19
N ILE A 84 -5.38 0.18 -8.50
CA ILE A 84 -4.53 0.85 -9.49
C ILE A 84 -5.28 1.51 -10.65
N ASN A 85 -6.58 1.24 -10.84
CA ASN A 85 -7.30 1.68 -12.04
C ASN A 85 -7.49 3.20 -12.19
N GLY A 86 -7.22 4.00 -11.15
CA GLY A 86 -7.13 5.46 -11.21
C GLY A 86 -5.69 5.99 -11.36
N VAL A 87 -4.67 5.15 -11.19
CA VAL A 87 -3.26 5.58 -11.16
C VAL A 87 -2.79 6.14 -12.51
N LYS A 88 -3.16 5.50 -13.63
CA LYS A 88 -2.75 5.97 -14.95
C LYS A 88 -3.29 7.38 -15.23
N GLU A 89 -4.58 7.59 -14.98
CA GLU A 89 -5.25 8.89 -15.13
C GLU A 89 -4.65 9.94 -14.18
N LEU A 90 -4.35 9.56 -12.94
CA LEU A 90 -3.64 10.43 -12.00
C LEU A 90 -2.27 10.87 -12.57
N LEU A 91 -1.49 9.94 -13.11
CA LEU A 91 -0.14 10.20 -13.59
C LEU A 91 -0.10 10.95 -14.93
N GLU A 92 -1.14 10.87 -15.76
CA GLU A 92 -1.24 11.67 -17.01
C GLU A 92 -1.18 13.18 -16.76
N ASN A 93 -1.55 13.61 -15.54
CA ASN A 93 -1.52 15.00 -15.11
C ASN A 93 -0.12 15.50 -14.69
N PHE A 94 0.90 14.65 -14.71
CA PHE A 94 2.26 14.99 -14.27
C PHE A 94 3.32 14.75 -15.36
N GLU A 95 4.37 15.59 -15.40
CA GLU A 95 5.51 15.37 -16.30
C GLU A 95 6.42 14.22 -15.83
N ASN A 96 6.56 14.05 -14.51
CA ASN A 96 7.38 12.98 -13.93
C ASN A 96 6.90 12.54 -12.54
N LEU A 97 7.19 11.29 -12.21
CA LEU A 97 7.09 10.71 -10.88
C LEU A 97 8.49 10.60 -10.28
N LYS A 98 8.76 11.21 -9.12
CA LYS A 98 10.09 11.14 -8.51
C LYS A 98 10.40 9.77 -7.92
N LEU A 99 9.45 9.17 -7.20
CA LEU A 99 9.62 7.86 -6.57
C LEU A 99 8.36 7.01 -6.69
N LEU A 100 8.46 5.86 -7.33
CA LEU A 100 7.46 4.79 -7.22
C LEU A 100 7.92 3.82 -6.11
N VAL A 101 7.04 3.48 -5.17
CA VAL A 101 7.29 2.47 -4.13
C VAL A 101 6.28 1.33 -4.33
N MET A 102 6.77 0.09 -4.40
CA MET A 102 5.92 -1.08 -4.63
C MET A 102 6.53 -2.33 -3.97
N PRO A 103 5.73 -3.36 -3.64
CA PRO A 103 6.27 -4.63 -3.17
C PRO A 103 7.04 -5.36 -4.29
N TYR A 104 8.03 -6.15 -3.90
CA TYR A 104 8.67 -7.13 -4.77
C TYR A 104 7.69 -8.25 -5.12
N THR A 105 7.38 -8.41 -6.41
CA THR A 105 6.52 -9.47 -6.91
C THR A 105 7.28 -10.27 -7.97
N SER A 106 7.57 -11.54 -7.67
CA SER A 106 8.16 -12.43 -8.70
C SER A 106 7.16 -12.68 -9.82
N ILE A 107 7.61 -13.25 -10.95
CA ILE A 107 6.68 -13.68 -11.99
C ILE A 107 5.65 -14.70 -11.49
N TYR A 108 6.04 -15.59 -10.59
CA TYR A 108 5.13 -16.56 -9.97
C TYR A 108 4.09 -15.88 -9.08
N ASN A 109 4.45 -14.82 -8.33
CA ASN A 109 3.48 -14.02 -7.59
C ASN A 109 2.42 -13.43 -8.51
N ARG A 110 2.86 -12.79 -9.60
CA ARG A 110 1.96 -12.11 -10.54
C ARG A 110 1.02 -13.07 -11.27
N ILE A 111 1.53 -14.23 -11.69
CA ILE A 111 0.71 -15.28 -12.31
C ILE A 111 -0.28 -15.88 -11.29
N PHE A 112 0.16 -16.09 -10.05
CA PHE A 112 -0.71 -16.60 -8.99
C PHE A 112 -1.87 -15.65 -8.71
N ASP A 113 -1.57 -14.35 -8.53
CA ASP A 113 -2.57 -13.31 -8.27
C ASP A 113 -3.53 -13.16 -9.45
N TYR A 114 -3.02 -13.20 -10.68
CA TYR A 114 -3.85 -13.24 -11.89
C TYR A 114 -4.82 -14.43 -11.92
N CYS A 115 -4.34 -15.64 -11.58
CA CYS A 115 -5.21 -16.81 -11.51
C CYS A 115 -6.27 -16.68 -10.41
N ALA A 116 -5.90 -16.11 -9.26
CA ALA A 116 -6.84 -15.82 -8.18
C ALA A 116 -7.95 -14.88 -8.66
N ASP A 117 -7.60 -13.77 -9.32
CA ASP A 117 -8.57 -12.83 -9.86
C ASP A 117 -9.51 -13.50 -10.88
N MET A 118 -8.97 -14.32 -11.78
CA MET A 118 -9.77 -15.03 -12.79
C MET A 118 -10.81 -15.97 -12.19
N GLU A 119 -10.47 -16.67 -11.10
CA GLU A 119 -11.41 -17.59 -10.44
C GLU A 119 -12.49 -16.86 -9.64
N ASN A 120 -12.23 -15.64 -9.16
CA ASN A 120 -13.21 -14.88 -8.38
C ASN A 120 -14.10 -13.96 -9.23
N PHE A 121 -13.57 -13.38 -10.30
CA PHE A 121 -14.24 -12.34 -11.09
C PHE A 121 -14.57 -12.77 -12.52
N GLY A 122 -14.14 -13.97 -12.94
CA GLY A 122 -14.30 -14.46 -14.30
C GLY A 122 -13.18 -13.97 -15.23
N ASN A 123 -13.41 -14.02 -16.54
CA ASN A 123 -12.38 -13.71 -17.53
C ASN A 123 -12.05 -12.20 -17.52
N ASN A 124 -11.10 -11.80 -16.68
CA ASN A 124 -10.51 -10.47 -16.73
C ASN A 124 -9.60 -10.41 -17.96
N ASN A 125 -9.87 -9.49 -18.88
CA ASN A 125 -9.06 -9.25 -20.09
C ASN A 125 -7.71 -8.58 -19.74
N ILE A 126 -6.98 -9.09 -18.74
CA ILE A 126 -5.61 -8.63 -18.45
C ILE A 126 -4.72 -9.28 -19.51
N ALA A 127 -3.93 -8.46 -20.21
CA ALA A 127 -3.03 -8.95 -21.24
C ALA A 127 -1.84 -9.68 -20.59
N ALA A 128 -1.27 -10.66 -21.30
CA ALA A 128 -0.04 -11.32 -20.84
C ALA A 128 1.10 -10.31 -20.54
N GLU A 129 1.16 -9.20 -21.31
CA GLU A 129 2.10 -8.11 -21.10
C GLU A 129 1.93 -7.46 -19.71
N ASP A 130 0.70 -7.27 -19.24
CA ASP A 130 0.41 -6.61 -17.96
C ASP A 130 0.84 -7.48 -16.76
N ILE A 131 0.80 -8.81 -16.92
CA ILE A 131 1.30 -9.75 -15.90
C ILE A 131 2.84 -9.73 -15.86
N VAL A 132 3.48 -9.69 -17.03
CA VAL A 132 4.95 -9.68 -17.16
C VAL A 132 5.56 -8.31 -16.83
N ASP A 133 4.81 -7.23 -17.00
CA ASP A 133 5.21 -5.88 -16.63
C ASP A 133 4.05 -5.13 -15.95
N PRO A 134 3.91 -5.26 -14.62
CA PRO A 134 2.84 -4.56 -13.90
C PRO A 134 3.02 -3.02 -13.93
N ILE A 135 4.23 -2.51 -14.19
CA ILE A 135 4.48 -1.07 -14.22
C ILE A 135 3.89 -0.46 -15.51
N SER A 136 3.83 -1.19 -16.62
CA SER A 136 3.23 -0.66 -17.85
C SER A 136 1.74 -0.38 -17.72
N ILE A 137 1.03 -1.08 -16.82
CA ILE A 137 -0.40 -0.85 -16.55
C ILE A 137 -0.64 0.57 -16.05
N ILE A 138 0.20 1.00 -15.09
CA ILE A 138 0.02 2.27 -14.38
C ILE A 138 0.77 3.43 -15.02
N LYS A 139 1.76 3.16 -15.87
CA LYS A 139 2.68 4.19 -16.39
C LYS A 139 2.21 4.72 -17.74
N PRO A 140 1.80 6.01 -17.85
CA PRO A 140 1.61 6.66 -19.15
C PRO A 140 2.92 6.67 -19.96
N GLU A 141 2.81 6.59 -21.29
CA GLU A 141 3.97 6.48 -22.19
C GLU A 141 4.98 7.61 -21.96
N GLU A 142 4.49 8.85 -21.96
CA GLU A 142 5.30 10.07 -21.79
C GLU A 142 5.84 10.28 -20.37
N LEU A 143 5.29 9.59 -19.36
CA LEU A 143 5.69 9.81 -17.97
C LEU A 143 7.13 9.33 -17.73
N LYS A 144 7.94 10.21 -17.15
CA LYS A 144 9.28 9.85 -16.68
C LYS A 144 9.22 9.45 -15.20
N ILE A 145 9.54 8.18 -14.90
CA ILE A 145 9.77 7.74 -13.52
C ILE A 145 11.27 7.94 -13.20
N LYS A 146 11.58 8.66 -12.12
CA LYS A 146 12.98 8.96 -11.75
C LYS A 146 13.62 7.84 -10.95
N LYS A 147 12.88 7.20 -10.04
CA LYS A 147 13.35 6.06 -9.25
C LYS A 147 12.18 5.13 -8.91
N ILE A 148 12.44 3.82 -8.84
CA ILE A 148 11.47 2.80 -8.43
C ILE A 148 12.06 2.05 -7.24
N ALA A 149 11.50 2.22 -6.05
CA ALA A 149 11.85 1.44 -4.87
C ALA A 149 10.98 0.19 -4.79
N VAL A 150 11.63 -0.97 -4.81
CA VAL A 150 10.99 -2.30 -4.76
C VAL A 150 11.30 -2.92 -3.39
N LEU A 151 10.26 -3.15 -2.60
CA LEU A 151 10.37 -3.60 -1.21
C LEU A 151 10.23 -5.12 -1.10
N GLY A 152 11.26 -5.79 -0.59
CA GLY A 152 11.19 -7.20 -0.21
C GLY A 152 10.89 -7.39 1.27
N ALA A 153 10.15 -8.45 1.61
CA ALA A 153 10.09 -8.91 2.99
C ALA A 153 11.33 -9.72 3.33
N SER A 154 11.98 -9.43 4.46
CA SER A 154 13.05 -10.26 5.02
C SER A 154 12.53 -11.16 6.14
N GLU A 155 13.15 -12.32 6.31
CA GLU A 155 12.87 -13.19 7.44
C GLU A 155 13.48 -12.61 8.74
N GLY A 156 12.88 -12.97 9.88
CA GLY A 156 13.34 -12.59 11.22
C GLY A 156 12.35 -11.68 11.94
N ARG A 157 11.86 -12.13 13.11
CA ARG A 157 11.07 -11.32 14.02
C ARG A 157 11.97 -10.26 14.65
N ILE A 158 11.60 -8.99 14.55
CA ILE A 158 12.21 -7.93 15.36
C ILE A 158 11.84 -8.24 16.81
N ASN A 159 12.86 -8.39 17.66
CA ASN A 159 12.64 -8.73 19.06
C ASN A 159 11.88 -7.56 19.71
N LYS A 160 10.78 -7.80 20.45
CA LYS A 160 10.00 -6.70 21.08
C LYS A 160 10.83 -5.80 22.02
N ASN A 161 11.99 -6.30 22.47
CA ASN A 161 12.94 -5.61 23.34
C ASN A 161 14.16 -5.06 22.60
N GLU A 162 14.32 -5.37 21.31
CA GLU A 162 15.15 -4.53 20.46
C GLU A 162 14.34 -3.24 20.33
N HIS A 163 14.73 -2.23 21.11
CA HIS A 163 14.45 -0.86 20.73
C HIS A 163 14.67 -0.79 19.22
N ASP A 164 13.66 -0.32 18.47
CA ASP A 164 13.82 0.12 17.08
C ASP A 164 15.25 0.64 17.02
N GLY A 165 16.10 0.04 16.21
CA GLY A 165 17.47 0.46 16.05
C GLY A 165 17.48 1.92 15.62
N ILE A 166 17.32 2.81 16.57
CA ILE A 166 18.13 3.98 16.76
C ILE A 166 19.51 3.39 17.05
N SER A 167 20.09 2.67 16.06
CA SER A 167 21.51 2.82 15.82
C SER A 167 21.63 4.33 15.69
N GLU A 168 22.24 4.93 16.70
CA GLU A 168 22.70 6.31 16.76
C GLU A 168 22.25 7.08 15.51
N PHE A 169 21.16 7.86 15.64
CA PHE A 169 20.78 8.79 14.58
C PHE A 169 22.07 9.40 14.07
N PRO A 170 22.34 9.41 12.75
CA PRO A 170 23.58 9.98 12.25
C PRO A 170 23.72 11.36 12.89
N ASP A 171 24.83 11.57 13.60
CA ASP A 171 25.08 12.78 14.38
C ASP A 171 24.51 13.97 13.62
N SER A 172 23.58 14.70 14.25
CA SER A 172 22.96 15.89 13.68
C SER A 172 24.03 16.67 12.93
N PRO A 173 23.85 16.98 11.63
CA PRO A 173 24.87 17.67 10.85
C PRO A 173 25.32 18.91 11.65
N LYS A 174 26.61 18.97 11.96
CA LYS A 174 27.23 20.11 12.66
C LYS A 174 26.69 21.39 12.05
N GLN A 175 26.14 22.27 12.87
CA GLN A 175 25.62 23.56 12.45
C GLN A 175 26.68 24.33 11.66
N HIS A 176 26.59 24.28 10.33
CA HIS A 176 27.34 25.14 9.44
C HIS A 176 26.57 25.32 8.13
N GLY A 177 26.17 26.56 7.87
CA GLY A 177 25.72 27.06 6.57
C GLY A 177 24.26 26.78 6.23
N ASP A 178 23.49 27.86 6.01
CA ASP A 178 22.13 27.96 5.46
C ASP A 178 21.15 26.83 5.81
N LYS A 179 20.16 27.15 6.67
CA LYS A 179 19.02 26.27 6.96
C LYS A 179 18.38 25.75 5.65
N GLU A 180 18.52 24.46 5.42
CA GLU A 180 17.97 23.75 4.28
C GLU A 180 16.46 23.60 4.46
N SER A 181 15.73 24.49 3.79
CA SER A 181 14.27 24.63 3.88
C SER A 181 13.47 23.81 2.86
N LYS A 182 14.17 23.13 1.95
CA LYS A 182 13.55 22.24 0.96
C LYS A 182 13.32 20.87 1.57
N ILE A 183 12.08 20.39 1.49
CA ILE A 183 11.75 19.01 1.84
C ILE A 183 12.40 18.05 0.81
N LYS A 184 13.14 17.06 1.32
CA LYS A 184 13.82 16.01 0.56
C LYS A 184 13.45 14.63 1.13
N VAL A 185 13.65 13.62 0.30
CA VAL A 185 13.51 12.21 0.67
C VAL A 185 14.89 11.63 0.91
N ASP A 186 15.10 11.04 2.08
CA ASP A 186 16.25 10.20 2.37
C ASP A 186 15.85 8.75 2.14
N LEU A 187 16.56 8.10 1.21
CA LEU A 187 16.38 6.69 0.92
C LEU A 187 17.47 5.88 1.64
N PRO A 188 17.11 4.75 2.27
CA PRO A 188 18.08 3.82 2.84
C PRO A 188 18.93 3.18 1.72
N PRO A 189 20.10 2.59 2.03
CA PRO A 189 21.00 1.96 1.05
C PRO A 189 20.35 0.77 0.31
N GLU A 190 20.92 0.38 -0.84
CA GLU A 190 20.35 -0.69 -1.67
C GLU A 190 20.53 -2.06 -1.01
N ASN A 191 19.49 -2.87 -1.06
CA ASN A 191 19.55 -4.27 -0.68
C ASN A 191 20.08 -5.12 -1.86
N GLU A 192 21.39 -5.36 -1.86
CA GLU A 192 22.08 -6.12 -2.91
C GLU A 192 21.64 -7.60 -3.00
N GLU A 193 21.22 -8.20 -1.89
CA GLU A 193 20.71 -9.58 -1.89
C GLU A 193 19.39 -9.67 -2.65
N LEU A 194 18.45 -8.78 -2.32
CA LEU A 194 17.17 -8.70 -3.03
C LEU A 194 17.35 -8.34 -4.49
N ARG A 195 18.28 -7.43 -4.80
CA ARG A 195 18.65 -7.09 -6.18
C ARG A 195 19.16 -8.31 -6.94
N SER A 196 20.06 -9.09 -6.35
CA SER A 196 20.61 -10.30 -6.96
C SER A 196 19.52 -11.35 -7.21
N LYS A 197 18.58 -11.52 -6.26
CA LYS A 197 17.41 -12.36 -6.43
C LYS A 197 16.52 -11.89 -7.57
N ALA A 198 16.23 -10.59 -7.64
CA ALA A 198 15.39 -10.01 -8.69
C ALA A 198 16.00 -10.18 -10.08
N VAL A 199 17.32 -10.06 -10.22
CA VAL A 199 18.04 -10.35 -11.48
C VAL A 199 17.82 -11.80 -11.92
N SER A 200 17.81 -12.75 -10.99
CA SER A 200 17.57 -14.17 -11.28
C SER A 200 16.11 -14.46 -11.64
N ASP A 201 15.15 -13.82 -10.95
CA ASP A 201 13.72 -14.10 -11.09
C ASP A 201 13.09 -13.39 -12.30
N ASP A 202 13.58 -12.19 -12.65
CA ASP A 202 12.98 -11.33 -13.69
C ASP A 202 14.01 -10.37 -14.32
N SER A 203 14.97 -10.91 -15.08
CA SER A 203 16.01 -10.08 -15.69
C SER A 203 15.49 -9.05 -16.72
N GLU A 204 14.32 -9.30 -17.33
CA GLU A 204 13.76 -8.44 -18.36
C GLU A 204 13.15 -7.15 -17.79
N ILE A 205 12.44 -7.23 -16.65
CA ILE A 205 11.89 -6.03 -16.01
C ILE A 205 13.02 -5.09 -15.55
N LEU A 206 14.14 -5.64 -15.06
CA LEU A 206 15.31 -4.83 -14.66
C LEU A 206 15.98 -4.14 -15.85
N LYS A 207 16.04 -4.80 -17.02
CA LYS A 207 16.53 -4.18 -18.25
C LYS A 207 15.62 -3.03 -18.70
N LYS A 208 14.30 -3.22 -18.62
CA LYS A 208 13.29 -2.21 -18.98
C LYS A 208 13.31 -1.02 -18.02
N TYR A 209 13.59 -1.26 -16.74
CA TYR A 209 13.59 -0.27 -15.67
C TYR A 209 14.93 -0.20 -14.92
N PRO A 210 16.00 0.34 -15.53
CA PRO A 210 17.34 0.38 -14.93
C PRO A 210 17.46 1.30 -13.70
N LYS A 211 16.40 2.04 -13.35
CA LYS A 211 16.31 2.90 -12.16
C LYS A 211 15.57 2.23 -10.99
N MET A 212 15.35 0.93 -11.09
CA MET A 212 14.90 0.11 -9.96
C MET A 212 15.97 0.06 -8.88
N TYR A 213 15.48 0.07 -7.64
CA TYR A 213 16.24 0.18 -6.43
C TYR A 213 15.59 -0.73 -5.39
N PHE A 214 16.34 -1.65 -4.83
CA PHE A 214 15.79 -2.68 -3.96
C PHE A 214 15.97 -2.32 -2.49
N LEU A 215 14.92 -2.49 -1.71
CA LEU A 215 14.88 -2.16 -0.28
C LEU A 215 14.33 -3.34 0.52
N ASP A 216 14.77 -3.42 1.77
CA ASP A 216 14.13 -4.29 2.76
C ASP A 216 12.93 -3.56 3.37
N HIS A 217 11.83 -4.27 3.67
CA HIS A 217 10.70 -3.67 4.37
C HIS A 217 11.04 -3.22 5.81
N LYS A 218 12.20 -3.63 6.35
CA LYS A 218 12.74 -3.14 7.62
C LYS A 218 13.36 -1.76 7.49
N ASP A 219 13.70 -1.35 6.27
CA ASP A 219 14.27 -0.05 5.99
C ASP A 219 13.20 1.06 6.04
N ASP A 220 13.53 2.16 6.72
CA ASP A 220 12.66 3.32 6.83
C ASP A 220 13.03 4.36 5.74
N ILE A 221 12.03 4.96 5.10
CA ILE A 221 12.20 6.14 4.24
C ILE A 221 11.87 7.38 5.07
N PHE A 222 12.74 8.40 5.02
CA PHE A 222 12.54 9.62 5.80
C PHE A 222 12.29 10.84 4.90
N LEU A 223 11.47 11.76 5.39
CA LEU A 223 11.49 13.14 4.91
C LEU A 223 12.39 13.96 5.82
N ARG A 224 13.22 14.78 5.19
CA ARG A 224 14.05 15.77 5.87
C ARG A 224 13.88 17.15 5.26
N SER A 225 14.17 18.16 6.06
CA SER A 225 14.52 19.49 5.57
C SER A 225 15.94 19.77 6.07
N ASP A 226 16.07 20.51 7.19
CA ASP A 226 17.31 20.61 7.95
C ASP A 226 17.69 19.26 8.58
N GLU A 227 16.69 18.62 9.15
CA GLU A 227 16.78 17.35 9.87
C GLU A 227 15.58 16.50 9.46
N GLN A 228 15.65 15.20 9.76
CA GLN A 228 14.52 14.31 9.54
C GLN A 228 13.34 14.71 10.43
N PHE A 229 12.13 14.61 9.88
CA PHE A 229 10.91 15.00 10.59
C PHE A 229 9.74 14.04 10.38
N TRP A 230 9.76 13.23 9.31
CA TRP A 230 8.73 12.26 9.01
C TRP A 230 9.33 10.95 8.57
N LYS A 231 8.67 9.85 8.93
CA LYS A 231 9.11 8.48 8.66
C LYS A 231 8.01 7.71 7.93
N PHE A 232 8.39 6.95 6.91
CA PHE A 232 7.58 5.96 6.23
C PHE A 232 8.21 4.59 6.47
N LYS A 233 7.50 3.75 7.24
CA LYS A 233 7.86 2.36 7.52
C LYS A 233 6.89 1.45 6.79
N PHE A 234 7.42 0.52 6.01
CA PHE A 234 6.60 -0.37 5.20
C PHE A 234 6.54 -1.75 5.84
N TYR A 235 5.53 -2.54 5.49
CA TYR A 235 5.51 -3.97 5.74
C TYR A 235 5.02 -4.65 4.46
N VAL A 236 5.69 -5.73 4.09
CA VAL A 236 5.36 -6.52 2.90
C VAL A 236 4.92 -7.89 3.36
N PHE A 237 3.64 -8.19 3.17
CA PHE A 237 3.11 -9.53 3.32
C PHE A 237 3.54 -10.42 2.15
N LYS A 238 3.85 -11.68 2.44
CA LYS A 238 4.13 -12.73 1.46
C LYS A 238 3.38 -14.00 1.81
N PHE A 239 2.70 -14.58 0.83
CA PHE A 239 2.11 -15.91 0.94
C PHE A 239 3.08 -16.99 0.41
N GLU A 240 4.21 -17.15 1.09
CA GLU A 240 5.33 -17.97 0.61
C GLU A 240 4.96 -19.45 0.45
N GLU A 241 4.13 -20.00 1.33
CA GLU A 241 3.68 -21.38 1.24
C GLU A 241 2.90 -21.64 -0.06
N GLY A 242 1.95 -20.76 -0.39
CA GLY A 242 1.17 -20.85 -1.62
C GLY A 242 2.03 -20.70 -2.87
N ILE A 243 2.94 -19.74 -2.88
CA ILE A 243 3.84 -19.52 -4.03
C ILE A 243 4.82 -20.67 -4.22
N ARG A 244 5.37 -21.23 -3.14
CA ARG A 244 6.25 -22.40 -3.23
C ARG A 244 5.50 -23.63 -3.76
N GLU A 245 4.29 -23.87 -3.29
CA GLU A 245 3.47 -24.96 -3.81
C GLU A 245 3.11 -24.74 -5.28
N PHE A 246 2.73 -23.51 -5.65
CA PHE A 246 2.42 -23.15 -7.03
C PHE A 246 3.62 -23.38 -7.96
N TYR A 247 4.80 -22.92 -7.56
CA TYR A 247 6.05 -23.17 -8.26
C TYR A 247 6.29 -24.68 -8.48
N ASN A 248 6.22 -25.48 -7.42
CA ASN A 248 6.46 -26.93 -7.51
C ASN A 248 5.48 -27.63 -8.47
N GLN A 249 4.18 -27.30 -8.40
CA GLN A 249 3.17 -27.87 -9.28
C GLN A 249 3.31 -27.37 -10.72
N PHE A 250 3.68 -26.11 -10.92
CA PHE A 250 3.99 -25.56 -12.25
C PHE A 250 5.15 -26.33 -12.89
N GLN A 251 6.27 -26.48 -12.19
CA GLN A 251 7.44 -27.22 -12.67
C GLN A 251 7.11 -28.68 -13.00
N LYS A 252 6.25 -29.31 -12.18
CA LYS A 252 5.75 -30.65 -12.47
C LYS A 252 5.00 -30.72 -13.80
N LYS A 253 4.06 -29.80 -14.08
CA LYS A 253 3.32 -29.78 -15.35
C LYS A 253 4.23 -29.47 -16.55
N VAL A 254 5.29 -28.69 -16.37
CA VAL A 254 6.34 -28.50 -17.39
C VAL A 254 7.06 -29.82 -17.67
N SER A 255 7.51 -30.54 -16.64
CA SER A 255 8.20 -31.84 -16.80
C SER A 255 7.33 -32.93 -17.42
N GLU A 256 6.01 -32.87 -17.21
CA GLU A 256 5.02 -33.74 -17.83
C GLU A 256 4.69 -33.36 -19.29
N GLY A 257 5.28 -32.27 -19.82
CA GLY A 257 5.01 -31.75 -21.16
C GLY A 257 3.62 -31.12 -21.32
N LYS A 258 2.92 -30.82 -20.22
CA LYS A 258 1.59 -30.17 -20.25
C LYS A 258 1.69 -28.66 -20.41
N ILE A 259 2.76 -28.05 -19.90
CA ILE A 259 3.08 -26.64 -20.10
C ILE A 259 4.34 -26.57 -20.94
N ASN A 260 4.26 -25.88 -22.08
CA ASN A 260 5.45 -25.52 -22.85
C ASN A 260 6.06 -24.28 -22.18
N ASP A 261 7.29 -24.40 -21.69
CA ASP A 261 7.99 -23.33 -20.98
C ASP A 261 8.55 -22.24 -21.91
N CYS A 262 8.44 -22.41 -23.23
CA CYS A 262 8.87 -21.45 -24.23
C CYS A 262 10.28 -20.89 -23.98
N ASN A 263 11.21 -21.72 -23.48
CA ASN A 263 12.57 -21.29 -23.07
C ASN A 263 12.58 -20.12 -22.06
N GLY A 264 11.57 -20.01 -21.20
CA GLY A 264 11.45 -18.95 -20.20
C GLY A 264 10.81 -17.66 -20.71
N ASP A 265 10.30 -17.61 -21.94
CA ASP A 265 9.52 -16.47 -22.44
C ASP A 265 8.12 -16.46 -21.82
N TRP A 266 7.98 -15.77 -20.69
CA TRP A 266 6.72 -15.64 -19.96
C TRP A 266 5.59 -15.03 -20.79
N LYS A 267 5.89 -14.14 -21.74
CA LYS A 267 4.88 -13.56 -22.61
C LYS A 267 4.32 -14.62 -23.55
N ALA A 268 5.17 -15.46 -24.14
CA ALA A 268 4.74 -16.59 -24.95
C ALA A 268 3.96 -17.62 -24.12
N ILE A 269 4.46 -17.97 -22.92
CA ILE A 269 3.79 -18.93 -22.02
C ILE A 269 2.37 -18.47 -21.69
N LEU A 270 2.20 -17.20 -21.31
CA LEU A 270 0.92 -16.63 -20.90
C LEU A 270 0.00 -16.26 -22.07
N SER A 271 0.51 -16.20 -23.30
CA SER A 271 -0.30 -15.97 -24.50
C SER A 271 -0.90 -17.26 -25.07
N ASP A 272 -0.32 -18.42 -24.73
CA ASP A 272 -0.84 -19.72 -25.17
C ASP A 272 -2.05 -20.18 -24.33
N LYS A 273 -3.15 -20.49 -25.00
CA LYS A 273 -4.42 -20.88 -24.34
C LYS A 273 -4.31 -22.22 -23.60
N THR A 274 -3.47 -23.14 -24.08
CA THR A 274 -3.28 -24.46 -23.45
C THR A 274 -2.46 -24.31 -22.17
N ASN A 275 -1.37 -23.55 -22.23
CA ASN A 275 -0.57 -23.18 -21.06
C ASN A 275 -1.43 -22.47 -20.01
N LEU A 276 -2.18 -21.42 -20.39
CA LEU A 276 -3.06 -20.71 -19.45
C LEU A 276 -4.07 -21.64 -18.78
N LYS A 277 -4.68 -22.58 -19.52
CA LYS A 277 -5.58 -23.59 -18.93
C LYS A 277 -4.85 -24.42 -17.88
N ASN A 278 -3.67 -24.94 -18.20
CA ASN A 278 -2.89 -25.77 -17.28
C ASN A 278 -2.37 -24.98 -16.06
N ILE A 279 -1.97 -23.73 -16.24
CA ILE A 279 -1.56 -22.83 -15.15
C ILE A 279 -2.73 -22.57 -14.20
N ARG A 280 -3.95 -22.37 -14.73
CA ARG A 280 -5.15 -22.24 -13.91
C ARG A 280 -5.49 -23.52 -13.16
N GLU A 281 -5.29 -24.68 -13.78
CA GLU A 281 -5.43 -25.97 -13.08
C GLU A 281 -4.42 -26.09 -11.93
N VAL A 282 -3.17 -25.67 -12.12
CA VAL A 282 -2.17 -25.61 -11.06
C VAL A 282 -2.65 -24.74 -9.90
N TYR A 283 -3.14 -23.52 -10.18
CA TYR A 283 -3.71 -22.65 -9.14
C TYR A 283 -4.84 -23.34 -8.37
N LYS A 284 -5.77 -24.01 -9.07
CA LYS A 284 -6.89 -24.74 -8.44
C LYS A 284 -6.43 -25.89 -7.57
N GLU A 285 -5.41 -26.63 -7.99
CA GLU A 285 -4.81 -27.71 -7.22
C GLU A 285 -4.18 -27.16 -5.93
N VAL A 286 -3.41 -26.07 -6.01
CA VAL A 286 -2.83 -25.38 -4.85
C VAL A 286 -3.92 -24.86 -3.92
N ALA A 287 -4.93 -24.18 -4.49
CA ALA A 287 -6.06 -23.65 -3.77
C ALA A 287 -6.79 -24.75 -2.99
N LYS A 288 -7.09 -25.88 -3.65
CA LYS A 288 -7.72 -27.02 -2.98
C LYS A 288 -6.83 -27.61 -1.89
N LYS A 289 -5.52 -27.76 -2.16
CA LYS A 289 -4.56 -28.37 -1.22
C LYS A 289 -4.42 -27.54 0.06
N LEU A 290 -4.37 -26.22 -0.08
CA LEU A 290 -4.20 -25.30 1.05
C LEU A 290 -5.53 -24.85 1.66
N GLY A 291 -6.67 -25.26 1.09
CA GLY A 291 -7.98 -24.82 1.58
C GLY A 291 -8.31 -23.35 1.25
N MET A 292 -7.86 -22.86 0.09
CA MET A 292 -8.08 -21.48 -0.35
C MET A 292 -9.51 -21.16 -0.73
N GLY A 293 -10.10 -20.21 0.02
CA GLY A 293 -11.35 -19.55 -0.27
C GLY A 293 -11.17 -18.43 -1.29
N GLY A 294 -10.73 -18.77 -2.50
CA GLY A 294 -10.80 -17.92 -3.70
C GLY A 294 -9.84 -16.74 -3.78
N LYS A 295 -9.78 -15.85 -2.77
CA LYS A 295 -9.16 -14.52 -2.88
C LYS A 295 -8.03 -14.32 -1.85
N ILE A 296 -6.82 -14.81 -2.16
CA ILE A 296 -5.62 -14.41 -1.41
C ILE A 296 -4.66 -13.72 -2.36
N ASN A 297 -4.29 -12.50 -2.00
CA ASN A 297 -3.15 -11.84 -2.58
C ASN A 297 -1.88 -12.55 -2.13
N SER A 298 -1.02 -12.91 -3.06
CA SER A 298 0.27 -13.51 -2.74
C SER A 298 1.22 -12.51 -2.08
N THR A 299 0.97 -11.21 -2.28
CA THR A 299 1.69 -10.11 -1.66
C THR A 299 0.82 -8.88 -1.48
N SER A 300 1.10 -8.11 -0.43
CA SER A 300 0.44 -6.83 -0.17
C SER A 300 1.35 -5.98 0.70
N LEU A 301 1.45 -4.71 0.38
CA LEU A 301 2.19 -3.73 1.16
C LEU A 301 1.23 -3.01 2.11
N ALA A 302 1.70 -2.77 3.33
CA ALA A 302 1.11 -1.86 4.30
C ALA A 302 2.11 -0.72 4.55
N LEU A 303 1.60 0.47 4.84
CA LEU A 303 2.41 1.64 5.14
C LEU A 303 2.01 2.20 6.50
N HIS A 304 2.97 2.31 7.41
CA HIS A 304 2.86 3.19 8.57
C HIS A 304 3.70 4.44 8.33
N HIS A 305 3.10 5.62 8.43
CA HIS A 305 3.86 6.86 8.35
C HIS A 305 3.55 7.79 9.52
N GLN A 306 4.60 8.40 10.09
CA GLN A 306 4.51 9.12 11.35
C GLN A 306 5.50 10.28 11.48
N SER A 307 5.19 11.21 12.38
CA SER A 307 6.16 12.18 12.90
C SER A 307 7.24 11.47 13.72
N LEU A 308 8.48 11.95 13.65
CA LEU A 308 9.54 11.44 14.54
C LEU A 308 9.30 11.80 16.02
N PRO A 309 9.73 10.97 16.99
CA PRO A 309 9.49 11.21 18.42
C PRO A 309 10.03 12.55 18.95
N GLU A 310 11.13 13.05 18.39
CA GLU A 310 11.77 14.32 18.76
C GLU A 310 11.01 15.53 18.19
N ARG A 311 10.01 15.29 17.34
CA ARG A 311 9.22 16.34 16.68
C ARG A 311 7.87 16.51 17.36
N GLU A 312 7.60 17.71 17.86
CA GLU A 312 6.31 18.02 18.42
C GLU A 312 5.28 18.30 17.32
N VAL A 313 4.24 17.46 17.25
CA VAL A 313 3.05 17.72 16.42
C VAL A 313 2.12 18.66 17.17
N ARG A 314 1.69 19.75 16.50
CA ARG A 314 0.75 20.73 17.08
C ARG A 314 -0.42 21.01 16.15
N GLY A 315 -1.55 21.38 16.76
CA GLY A 315 -2.71 21.90 16.04
C GLY A 315 -3.44 20.94 15.12
N ARG A 316 -3.30 19.63 15.37
CA ARG A 316 -3.93 18.59 14.57
C ARG A 316 -5.46 18.68 14.62
N ARG A 317 -6.08 18.56 13.46
CA ARG A 317 -7.53 18.46 13.27
C ARG A 317 -7.87 17.31 12.34
N ILE A 318 -8.96 16.61 12.64
CA ILE A 318 -9.61 15.65 11.73
C ILE A 318 -10.95 16.26 11.32
N CYS A 319 -11.20 16.35 10.02
CA CYS A 319 -12.38 16.97 9.43
C CYS A 319 -13.01 16.04 8.40
N TYR A 320 -14.35 16.01 8.37
CA TYR A 320 -15.13 15.24 7.40
C TYR A 320 -16.50 15.89 7.21
N GLY A 321 -17.20 15.51 6.14
CA GLY A 321 -18.58 15.95 5.88
C GLY A 321 -18.72 17.24 5.09
N CYS A 322 -17.68 17.70 4.37
CA CYS A 322 -17.73 18.98 3.67
C CYS A 322 -16.81 19.12 2.46
N SER A 323 -17.35 19.58 1.32
CA SER A 323 -16.57 20.11 0.19
C SER A 323 -16.12 21.54 0.47
N GLU A 324 -15.03 21.98 -0.18
CA GLU A 324 -14.21 23.17 0.15
C GLU A 324 -14.93 24.54 0.26
N ARG A 325 -16.25 24.62 0.04
CA ARG A 325 -17.03 25.87 0.12
C ARG A 325 -17.99 25.96 1.31
N GLN A 326 -17.99 24.98 2.22
CA GLN A 326 -18.77 25.03 3.46
C GLN A 326 -17.85 24.77 4.66
N TYR A 327 -18.23 25.28 5.83
CA TYR A 327 -17.54 24.97 7.09
C TYR A 327 -17.60 23.45 7.33
N PRO A 328 -16.53 22.80 7.82
CA PRO A 328 -16.55 21.37 8.10
C PRO A 328 -17.74 21.05 9.00
N LYS A 329 -18.63 20.14 8.57
CA LYS A 329 -19.80 19.74 9.36
C LYS A 329 -19.39 19.18 10.72
N TYR A 330 -18.24 18.51 10.77
CA TYR A 330 -17.64 17.99 12.00
C TYR A 330 -16.12 18.18 11.99
N CYS A 331 -15.57 18.69 13.08
CA CYS A 331 -14.14 18.89 13.26
C CYS A 331 -13.73 18.48 14.68
N TRP A 332 -12.80 17.52 14.77
CA TRP A 332 -12.20 17.11 16.03
C TRP A 332 -10.79 17.70 16.13
N GLY A 333 -10.62 18.69 17.01
CA GLY A 333 -9.31 19.20 17.39
C GLY A 333 -8.71 18.32 18.48
N ILE A 334 -7.56 17.71 18.22
CA ILE A 334 -6.85 16.92 19.23
C ILE A 334 -5.40 17.38 19.26
N CYS A 335 -4.97 17.96 20.38
CA CYS A 335 -3.56 18.23 20.63
C CYS A 335 -2.89 16.92 21.08
N MET A 336 -2.39 16.13 20.14
CA MET A 336 -1.60 14.93 20.43
C MET A 336 -0.12 15.22 20.20
N ARG A 337 0.73 14.72 21.10
CA ARG A 337 2.19 14.82 20.97
C ARG A 337 2.76 13.98 19.83
N ARG A 338 1.98 13.03 19.29
CA ARG A 338 2.39 12.09 18.25
C ARG A 338 1.31 11.96 17.19
N HIS A 339 1.71 11.74 15.94
CA HIS A 339 0.81 11.46 14.84
C HIS A 339 1.41 10.41 13.91
N GLY A 340 0.70 9.30 13.78
CA GLY A 340 0.93 8.28 12.75
C GLY A 340 -0.37 7.80 12.14
N GLU A 341 -0.32 7.42 10.87
CA GLU A 341 -1.39 6.75 10.15
C GLU A 341 -0.90 5.40 9.62
N LEU A 342 -1.77 4.40 9.71
CA LEU A 342 -1.52 3.05 9.23
C LEU A 342 -2.48 2.74 8.08
N LEU A 343 -1.91 2.46 6.91
CA LEU A 343 -2.60 2.18 5.65
C LEU A 343 -2.34 0.72 5.26
N PHE A 344 -3.37 0.08 4.71
CA PHE A 344 -3.32 -1.30 4.29
C PHE A 344 -3.79 -1.42 2.84
N GLY A 345 -3.16 -2.31 2.08
CA GLY A 345 -3.84 -2.94 0.95
C GLY A 345 -4.74 -4.09 1.42
N ASP A 346 -4.80 -5.12 0.59
CA ASP A 346 -5.60 -6.33 0.80
C ASP A 346 -4.89 -7.40 1.65
N MET A 347 -4.29 -6.96 2.75
CA MET A 347 -3.48 -7.84 3.58
C MET A 347 -4.32 -8.70 4.53
N PRO A 348 -4.14 -10.02 4.56
CA PRO A 348 -4.81 -10.88 5.54
C PRO A 348 -4.05 -10.88 6.87
N LEU A 349 -4.59 -10.21 7.90
CA LEU A 349 -4.00 -10.23 9.26
C LEU A 349 -4.31 -11.49 10.05
N VAL A 350 -5.15 -12.39 9.53
CA VAL A 350 -5.48 -13.68 10.17
C VAL A 350 -5.03 -14.84 9.29
N ASP A 351 -4.75 -15.96 9.93
CA ASP A 351 -4.33 -17.18 9.23
C ASP A 351 -5.53 -18.02 8.73
N LYS A 352 -6.79 -17.63 9.02
CA LYS A 352 -7.99 -18.44 8.72
C LYS A 352 -8.93 -17.88 7.64
N PRO A 353 -9.59 -18.79 6.86
CA PRO A 353 -9.68 -20.23 7.09
C PRO A 353 -8.74 -21.07 6.19
N TYR A 354 -7.43 -21.05 6.44
CA TYR A 354 -6.48 -21.98 5.81
C TYR A 354 -6.19 -23.24 6.63
N PHE A 355 -6.52 -23.22 7.93
CA PHE A 355 -6.43 -24.39 8.79
C PHE A 355 -7.71 -24.54 9.62
N ARG A 356 -8.74 -25.18 9.06
CA ARG A 356 -9.98 -25.49 9.77
C ARG A 356 -10.06 -26.99 10.10
N TYR A 357 -9.46 -27.41 11.22
CA TYR A 357 -10.01 -28.53 12.02
C TYR A 357 -9.86 -28.23 13.54
N TYR A 358 -11.02 -28.32 14.19
CA TYR A 358 -11.35 -28.50 15.61
C TYR A 358 -10.23 -28.56 16.66
N SER A 359 -10.34 -27.72 17.69
CA SER A 359 -10.61 -28.20 19.06
C SER A 359 -11.01 -27.04 19.94
N ASN A 360 -12.01 -27.29 20.78
CA ASN A 360 -12.52 -26.38 21.79
C ASN A 360 -11.40 -25.99 22.78
N ASP A 361 -11.48 -24.74 23.24
CA ASP A 361 -10.64 -24.11 24.26
C ASP A 361 -9.17 -23.83 23.89
N ARG A 362 -8.85 -22.51 23.78
CA ARG A 362 -7.50 -21.86 23.73
C ARG A 362 -6.87 -21.50 22.37
N ALA A 363 -7.54 -21.68 21.24
CA ALA A 363 -6.94 -21.51 19.90
C ALA A 363 -6.83 -20.07 19.33
N TYR A 364 -7.05 -19.00 20.11
CA TYR A 364 -6.82 -17.60 19.68
C TYR A 364 -5.36 -17.12 19.85
N GLN A 365 -4.48 -17.99 20.37
CA GLN A 365 -3.05 -17.72 20.44
C GLN A 365 -2.36 -18.23 19.16
N LYS A 366 -1.80 -17.27 18.40
CA LYS A 366 -0.76 -17.41 17.34
C LYS A 366 -1.24 -17.43 15.87
N ASP A 367 -1.94 -16.38 15.43
CA ASP A 367 -1.88 -16.02 14.00
C ASP A 367 -0.44 -15.58 13.67
N LYS A 368 0.32 -16.39 12.94
CA LYS A 368 1.70 -16.09 12.56
C LYS A 368 1.77 -14.79 11.76
N ARG A 369 0.85 -14.59 10.80
CA ARG A 369 0.78 -13.35 10.00
C ARG A 369 0.60 -12.11 10.87
N TYR A 370 -0.32 -12.18 11.84
CA TYR A 370 -0.55 -11.09 12.78
C TYR A 370 0.70 -10.82 13.64
N LEU A 371 1.30 -11.88 14.18
CA LEU A 371 2.47 -11.78 15.04
C LEU A 371 3.69 -11.19 14.32
N ASP A 372 3.91 -11.61 13.07
CA ASP A 372 4.99 -11.08 12.24
C ASP A 372 4.72 -9.60 11.90
N PHE A 373 3.48 -9.23 11.59
CA PHE A 373 3.08 -7.82 11.38
C PHE A 373 3.31 -6.93 12.61
N ILE A 374 2.84 -7.33 13.79
CA ILE A 374 3.01 -6.52 15.01
C ILE A 374 4.47 -6.47 15.47
N SER A 375 5.23 -7.56 15.25
CA SER A 375 6.67 -7.62 15.54
C SER A 375 7.43 -6.65 14.62
N HIS A 376 7.10 -6.63 13.33
CA HIS A 376 7.73 -5.76 12.35
C HIS A 376 7.59 -4.27 12.67
N TYR A 377 6.37 -3.82 12.96
CA TYR A 377 6.16 -2.40 13.28
C TYR A 377 6.61 -2.03 14.69
N GLY A 378 6.55 -2.97 15.64
CA GLY A 378 7.07 -2.79 16.99
C GLY A 378 6.51 -1.51 17.65
N VAL A 379 7.41 -0.70 18.21
CA VAL A 379 7.07 0.55 18.91
C VAL A 379 6.42 1.60 18.00
N SER A 380 6.59 1.51 16.68
CA SER A 380 5.94 2.44 15.75
C SER A 380 4.42 2.38 15.86
N LEU A 381 3.84 1.22 16.20
CA LEU A 381 2.39 1.07 16.38
C LEU A 381 1.82 1.90 17.55
N GLU A 382 2.64 2.27 18.53
CA GLU A 382 2.20 3.12 19.65
C GLU A 382 1.89 4.56 19.21
N ASN A 383 2.38 4.96 18.03
CA ASN A 383 2.18 6.29 17.46
C ASN A 383 1.04 6.33 16.45
N THR A 384 0.46 5.16 16.12
CA THR A 384 -0.70 5.07 15.24
C THR A 384 -1.91 5.72 15.91
N THR A 385 -2.45 6.74 15.26
CA THR A 385 -3.61 7.49 15.75
C THR A 385 -4.83 7.39 14.84
N ILE A 386 -4.58 7.07 13.56
CA ILE A 386 -5.58 6.72 12.54
C ILE A 386 -5.15 5.40 11.91
N CYS A 387 -6.09 4.49 11.73
CA CYS A 387 -5.85 3.20 11.10
C CYS A 387 -6.89 2.99 10.01
N GLN A 388 -6.47 2.82 8.76
CA GLN A 388 -7.33 2.22 7.75
C GLN A 388 -7.59 0.77 8.14
N VAL A 389 -8.82 0.31 7.98
CA VAL A 389 -9.16 -1.09 8.18
C VAL A 389 -8.73 -1.90 6.94
N PRO A 390 -8.03 -3.05 7.11
CA PRO A 390 -7.61 -3.90 6.00
C PRO A 390 -8.78 -4.41 5.14
N HIS A 391 -8.57 -4.54 3.82
CA HIS A 391 -9.49 -5.17 2.87
C HIS A 391 -10.97 -4.75 3.04
N HIS A 392 -11.22 -3.45 3.20
CA HIS A 392 -12.57 -2.88 3.38
C HIS A 392 -13.33 -3.40 4.62
N GLY A 393 -12.63 -4.01 5.57
CA GLY A 393 -13.21 -4.60 6.78
C GLY A 393 -13.73 -6.03 6.59
N SER A 394 -13.25 -6.76 5.58
CA SER A 394 -13.46 -8.21 5.51
C SER A 394 -13.05 -8.88 6.83
N LYS A 395 -13.94 -9.71 7.38
CA LYS A 395 -13.68 -10.51 8.59
C LYS A 395 -12.47 -11.45 8.41
N ASP A 396 -12.24 -11.90 7.18
CA ASP A 396 -11.15 -12.82 6.85
C ASP A 396 -9.79 -12.10 6.78
N ASN A 397 -9.78 -10.79 6.99
CA ASN A 397 -8.58 -9.95 7.04
C ASN A 397 -8.42 -9.20 8.37
N TRP A 398 -9.40 -9.29 9.28
CA TRP A 398 -9.44 -8.52 10.52
C TRP A 398 -8.99 -9.35 11.72
N ASN A 399 -7.96 -8.87 12.43
CA ASN A 399 -7.59 -9.41 13.74
C ASN A 399 -8.03 -8.44 14.86
N PRO A 400 -8.95 -8.85 15.75
CA PRO A 400 -9.46 -7.95 16.81
C PRO A 400 -8.41 -7.54 17.84
N ASN A 401 -7.27 -8.24 17.93
CA ASN A 401 -6.17 -7.81 18.79
C ASN A 401 -5.50 -6.52 18.28
N LEU A 402 -5.69 -6.15 17.01
CA LEU A 402 -5.14 -4.92 16.45
C LEU A 402 -5.58 -3.70 17.25
N ILE A 403 -6.83 -3.69 17.74
CA ILE A 403 -7.35 -2.61 18.60
C ILE A 403 -6.53 -2.45 19.88
N LYS A 404 -6.04 -3.55 20.46
CA LYS A 404 -5.26 -3.55 21.70
C LYS A 404 -3.82 -3.12 21.45
N ASP A 405 -3.23 -3.56 20.34
CA ASP A 405 -1.86 -3.24 19.99
C ASP A 405 -1.71 -1.79 19.47
N LEU A 406 -2.74 -1.24 18.81
CA LEU A 406 -2.83 0.17 18.42
C LEU A 406 -3.37 1.06 19.55
N LYS A 407 -2.65 1.13 20.68
CA LYS A 407 -3.11 1.79 21.92
C LYS A 407 -3.58 3.23 21.74
N SER A 408 -2.87 4.01 20.91
CA SER A 408 -3.15 5.43 20.65
C SER A 408 -4.19 5.66 19.54
N CYS A 409 -4.63 4.58 18.87
CA CYS A 409 -5.53 4.66 17.73
C CYS A 409 -6.98 4.78 18.20
N ASN A 410 -7.60 5.93 17.88
CA ASN A 410 -8.98 6.21 18.21
C ASN A 410 -9.89 6.33 16.98
N HIS A 411 -9.31 6.47 15.78
CA HIS A 411 -10.05 6.65 14.53
C HIS A 411 -9.71 5.52 13.57
N TYR A 412 -10.74 4.84 13.10
CA TYR A 412 -10.61 3.76 12.12
C TYR A 412 -11.33 4.17 10.84
N ILE A 413 -10.61 4.11 9.72
CA ILE A 413 -11.15 4.44 8.40
C ILE A 413 -11.58 3.15 7.72
N ILE A 414 -12.84 3.06 7.31
CA ILE A 414 -13.35 1.96 6.51
C ILE A 414 -13.70 2.51 5.13
N SER A 415 -12.86 2.24 4.14
CA SER A 415 -13.19 2.48 2.72
C SER A 415 -14.08 1.35 2.24
N GLY A 416 -15.30 1.63 1.77
CA GLY A 416 -16.23 0.62 1.27
C GLY A 416 -17.69 1.05 1.41
N GLU A 417 -18.55 0.51 0.54
CA GLU A 417 -19.97 0.89 0.50
C GLU A 417 -20.74 0.39 1.74
N MET A 418 -21.37 1.34 2.45
CA MET A 418 -22.41 0.99 3.41
C MET A 418 -23.59 0.34 2.67
N ASN A 419 -24.00 -0.85 3.13
CA ASN A 419 -25.06 -1.69 2.56
C ASN A 419 -24.69 -2.64 1.41
N SER A 420 -23.40 -2.86 1.13
CA SER A 420 -23.01 -3.97 0.25
C SER A 420 -23.19 -5.32 0.95
N LYS A 421 -23.32 -6.41 0.17
CA LYS A 421 -23.28 -7.78 0.72
C LYS A 421 -21.95 -8.14 1.42
N TYR A 422 -20.93 -7.31 1.22
CA TYR A 422 -19.61 -7.40 1.82
C TYR A 422 -19.43 -6.41 2.99
N HIS A 423 -20.52 -5.84 3.51
CA HIS A 423 -20.49 -4.88 4.61
C HIS A 423 -19.76 -5.46 5.85
N PRO A 424 -18.78 -4.72 6.42
CA PRO A 424 -17.90 -5.24 7.46
C PRO A 424 -18.54 -5.20 8.86
N GLN A 425 -19.73 -5.77 9.01
CA GLN A 425 -20.53 -5.66 10.23
C GLN A 425 -19.78 -6.15 11.48
N GLU A 426 -19.05 -7.26 11.36
CA GLU A 426 -18.28 -7.82 12.49
C GLU A 426 -17.15 -6.89 12.94
N VAL A 427 -16.46 -6.25 11.98
CA VAL A 427 -15.38 -5.29 12.28
C VAL A 427 -15.94 -4.02 12.88
N ILE A 428 -17.05 -3.52 12.33
CA ILE A 428 -17.77 -2.36 12.89
C ILE A 428 -18.22 -2.65 14.32
N ASP A 429 -18.86 -3.80 14.57
CA ASP A 429 -19.29 -4.20 15.91
C ASP A 429 -18.10 -4.30 16.87
N ASN A 430 -16.98 -4.86 16.41
CA ASN A 430 -15.76 -4.97 17.21
C ASN A 430 -15.20 -3.58 17.59
N LEU A 431 -15.17 -2.64 16.65
CA LEU A 431 -14.72 -1.26 16.88
C LEU A 431 -15.68 -0.49 17.81
N MET A 432 -16.99 -0.61 17.61
CA MET A 432 -18.02 0.03 18.42
C MET A 432 -17.98 -0.47 19.87
N ARG A 433 -17.86 -1.79 20.08
CA ARG A 433 -17.72 -2.38 21.44
C ARG A 433 -16.48 -1.87 22.18
N ASN A 434 -15.42 -1.53 21.44
CA ASN A 434 -14.19 -0.94 21.98
C ASN A 434 -14.19 0.59 21.99
N LYS A 435 -15.35 1.22 21.78
CA LYS A 435 -15.56 2.69 21.83
C LYS A 435 -14.63 3.46 20.87
N LYS A 436 -14.31 2.86 19.72
CA LYS A 436 -13.50 3.50 18.68
C LYS A 436 -14.38 4.34 17.76
N GLN A 437 -13.84 5.44 17.24
CA GLN A 437 -14.52 6.25 16.23
C GLN A 437 -14.33 5.60 14.87
N ILE A 438 -15.44 5.41 14.16
CA ILE A 438 -15.46 4.81 12.82
C ILE A 438 -15.77 5.92 11.84
N LEU A 439 -14.87 6.13 10.88
CA LEU A 439 -15.07 7.09 9.80
C LEU A 439 -15.14 6.31 8.49
N VAL A 440 -16.18 6.57 7.72
CA VAL A 440 -16.48 5.89 6.46
C VAL A 440 -16.60 6.96 5.38
N PRO A 441 -15.65 7.08 4.42
CA PRO A 441 -15.71 8.10 3.37
C PRO A 441 -17.05 8.14 2.61
N ASP A 442 -17.67 6.98 2.40
CA ASP A 442 -18.96 6.86 1.71
C ASP A 442 -20.11 7.58 2.44
N ILE A 443 -20.08 7.59 3.78
CA ILE A 443 -21.08 8.29 4.62
C ILE A 443 -20.67 9.73 4.85
N HIS A 444 -19.40 9.93 5.16
CA HIS A 444 -18.88 11.18 5.69
C HIS A 444 -18.32 12.08 4.60
N GLY A 445 -18.32 11.67 3.33
CA GLY A 445 -17.53 12.31 2.29
C GLY A 445 -16.03 12.16 2.54
N ASP A 446 -15.22 12.89 1.80
CA ASP A 446 -13.76 12.86 1.97
C ASP A 446 -13.37 13.21 3.41
N ILE A 447 -12.40 12.45 3.93
CA ILE A 447 -11.89 12.63 5.30
C ILE A 447 -10.51 13.25 5.18
N SER A 448 -10.31 14.38 5.85
CA SER A 448 -9.02 15.09 5.88
C SER A 448 -8.46 15.17 7.29
N CYS A 449 -7.18 14.90 7.45
CA CYS A 449 -6.42 15.24 8.64
C CYS A 449 -5.36 16.30 8.30
N TRP A 450 -5.21 17.34 9.11
CA TRP A 450 -4.13 18.31 8.93
C TRP A 450 -3.56 18.78 10.26
N GLY A 451 -2.32 19.27 10.22
CA GLY A 451 -1.61 19.78 11.39
C GLY A 451 -0.29 20.40 10.99
N TRP A 452 0.57 20.65 11.98
CA TRP A 452 1.93 21.10 11.73
C TRP A 452 2.93 20.54 12.73
N ILE A 453 4.20 20.58 12.34
CA ILE A 453 5.36 20.00 13.05
C ILE A 453 6.43 21.09 13.16
N PHE A 454 7.21 21.10 14.24
CA PHE A 454 8.27 22.10 14.47
C PHE A 454 9.71 21.56 14.36
#